data_AF-A0A662NT19-F1
#
_entry.id   AF-A0A662NT19-F1
#
_cell.length_a   1.000
_cell.length_b   1.000
_cell.length_c   1.000
_cell.angle_alpha   90.00
_cell.angle_beta   90.00
_cell.angle_gamma   90.00
#
_symmetry.space_group_name_H-M   'P 1'
#
loop_
_entity.id
_entity.type
_entity.pdbx_description
1 polymer ?
#
loop_
_entity_poly.entity_id
_entity_poly.type
_entity_poly.pdbx_seq_one_letter_code
_entity_poly.pdbx_strand_id
1 'polypeptide(L)'
;MEEEEYSGEVYNLEVEEEESYSVGFVVHNSAGVNLPAYRVIIRDTKRYSNFGWSDIPVLEIQQMMGRAGRPKYDKEGQAIIIAKTEKPEDLMKKYIFGKPEKLFSMLSNEASFRSQVLALITNFGVKNFKELVGFLEKTFYYHQRKNLEALEGKAKDIVYFLLENEFIDIDLNEQFIPLPFGIRTSQLYLDPLTAKKFKDAFEKLEENPNALGIFQLLASTPDMASLRIRRKEQEDILDYAYEMEGYLYQSIPYWEDYKFEKFLGEVKTAKMLLDWINEVPDVRILETYDIDTGDLYRILELADWLMYSLIELYKLSSPKREVLDFLNRLRLRVKYGVREELLELTSLPMIGRKRARALYNAGFKSVEDIIKAKPSELLKVEGIGAGILEKIYQHFGVELPKVREKKKARRGTLDEFLK
;
A
#
# COMPACT_ATOMS: atom_id res chain seq x y z
N MET A 1 30.50 7.32 36.82
CA MET A 1 30.25 6.08 36.08
C MET A 1 29.68 6.53 34.77
N GLU A 2 30.49 6.40 33.72
CA GLU A 2 30.27 6.97 32.39
C GLU A 2 29.05 6.30 31.73
N GLU A 3 28.20 7.14 31.13
CA GLU A 3 27.14 6.71 30.22
C GLU A 3 27.81 6.29 28.90
N GLU A 4 27.66 5.03 28.50
CA GLU A 4 27.98 4.59 27.15
C GLU A 4 26.72 4.63 26.28
N GLU A 5 26.74 5.44 25.22
CA GLU A 5 25.70 5.47 24.19
C GLU A 5 25.82 4.24 23.28
N TYR A 6 24.74 3.46 23.18
CA TYR A 6 24.59 2.45 22.15
C TYR A 6 23.88 3.05 20.92
N SER A 7 24.47 2.86 19.73
CA SER A 7 23.85 3.19 18.45
C SER A 7 23.67 1.93 17.57
N GLY A 8 22.42 1.62 17.19
CA GLY A 8 22.08 0.60 16.21
C GLY A 8 20.59 0.61 15.85
N GLU A 9 20.24 0.28 14.60
CA GLU A 9 18.84 0.17 14.15
C GLU A 9 18.17 -1.05 14.78
N VAL A 10 17.06 -0.83 15.52
CA VAL A 10 16.22 -1.90 16.07
C VAL A 10 14.85 -1.84 15.40
N TYR A 11 14.61 -2.78 14.48
CA TYR A 11 13.27 -3.13 14.02
C TYR A 11 12.92 -4.49 14.63
N ASN A 12 11.79 -4.52 15.34
CA ASN A 12 11.25 -5.59 16.22
C ASN A 12 11.81 -5.58 17.65
N LEU A 13 10.98 -5.07 18.57
CA LEU A 13 11.18 -5.07 20.02
C LEU A 13 11.14 -6.51 20.56
N GLU A 14 12.30 -7.16 20.66
CA GLU A 14 12.56 -8.09 21.76
C GLU A 14 13.19 -7.27 22.90
N VAL A 15 12.53 -7.30 24.06
CA VAL A 15 12.95 -6.60 25.27
C VAL A 15 13.58 -7.64 26.18
N GLU A 16 14.91 -7.60 26.33
CA GLU A 16 15.63 -8.26 27.42
C GLU A 16 16.03 -7.18 28.46
N GLU A 17 15.71 -7.43 29.74
CA GLU A 17 16.09 -6.65 30.94
C GLU A 17 15.35 -5.32 31.28
N GLU A 18 15.80 -4.67 32.37
CA GLU A 18 15.19 -3.54 33.11
C GLU A 18 15.36 -2.15 32.45
N GLU A 19 15.31 -2.07 31.12
CA GLU A 19 15.34 -0.78 30.43
C GLU A 19 13.95 -0.13 30.36
N SER A 20 13.89 1.19 30.59
CA SER A 20 12.65 1.98 30.53
C SER A 20 12.56 2.75 29.20
N TYR A 21 11.56 2.45 28.39
CA TYR A 21 11.29 3.16 27.13
C TYR A 21 9.95 3.89 27.17
N SER A 22 9.91 5.07 26.54
CA SER A 22 8.67 5.74 26.16
C SER A 22 8.48 5.62 24.64
N VAL A 23 7.34 5.08 24.19
CA VAL A 23 7.02 4.96 22.76
C VAL A 23 5.80 5.81 22.43
N GLY A 24 5.91 6.63 21.39
CA GLY A 24 4.78 7.38 20.82
C GLY A 24 4.19 6.64 19.62
N PHE A 25 2.87 6.49 19.56
CA PHE A 25 2.17 5.91 18.42
C PHE A 25 1.15 6.89 17.86
N VAL A 26 1.09 6.99 16.53
CA VAL A 26 -0.05 7.59 15.84
C VAL A 26 -1.16 6.54 15.76
N VAL A 27 -2.37 6.97 16.07
CA VAL A 27 -3.60 6.21 16.28
C VAL A 27 -3.82 5.02 15.32
N HIS A 28 -3.44 5.14 14.04
CA HIS A 28 -3.62 4.11 13.02
C HIS A 28 -2.82 2.81 13.25
N ASN A 29 -1.69 2.88 13.96
CA ASN A 29 -0.87 1.70 14.29
C ASN A 29 -1.13 1.15 15.69
N SER A 30 -2.09 1.73 16.42
CA SER A 30 -2.35 1.35 17.81
C SER A 30 -2.97 -0.05 17.97
N ALA A 31 -3.52 -0.66 16.92
CA ALA A 31 -4.08 -2.02 16.97
C ALA A 31 -3.09 -3.13 16.58
N GLY A 32 -2.02 -2.81 15.83
CA GLY A 32 -1.09 -3.81 15.26
C GLY A 32 0.07 -4.22 16.17
N VAL A 33 0.34 -3.47 17.24
CA VAL A 33 1.46 -3.73 18.14
C VAL A 33 0.94 -4.23 19.49
N ASN A 34 1.27 -5.47 19.88
CA ASN A 34 0.90 -6.00 21.20
C ASN A 34 1.90 -5.56 22.27
N LEU A 35 1.98 -4.25 22.52
CA LEU A 35 2.89 -3.68 23.52
C LEU A 35 2.09 -3.10 24.70
N PRO A 36 1.87 -3.86 25.78
CA PRO A 36 1.36 -3.29 27.02
C PRO A 36 2.44 -2.43 27.69
N ALA A 37 2.03 -1.35 28.34
CA ALA A 37 2.93 -0.43 29.05
C ALA A 37 2.35 -0.07 30.42
N TYR A 38 3.18 0.19 31.42
CA TYR A 38 2.69 0.58 32.75
C TYR A 38 1.75 1.80 32.68
N ARG A 39 2.13 2.81 31.89
CA ARG A 39 1.36 4.04 31.70
C ARG A 39 1.06 4.30 30.23
N VAL A 40 -0.20 4.58 29.91
CA VAL A 40 -0.66 5.03 28.59
C VAL A 40 -1.11 6.49 28.70
N ILE A 41 -0.61 7.35 27.82
CA ILE A 41 -0.96 8.76 27.76
C ILE A 41 -1.66 9.05 26.43
N ILE A 42 -2.94 9.40 26.51
CA ILE A 42 -3.75 9.84 25.37
C ILE A 42 -3.59 11.35 25.26
N ARG A 43 -2.73 11.78 24.33
CA ARG A 43 -2.38 13.20 24.14
C ARG A 43 -3.49 14.02 23.50
N ASP A 44 -4.24 13.40 22.58
CA ASP A 44 -5.24 14.01 21.73
C ASP A 44 -6.52 13.15 21.73
N THR A 45 -7.68 13.78 21.90
CA THR A 45 -9.00 13.13 21.83
C THR A 45 -9.76 13.47 20.56
N LYS A 46 -9.13 14.22 19.65
CA LYS A 46 -9.67 14.64 18.36
C LYS A 46 -8.69 14.29 17.24
N ARG A 47 -9.25 13.95 16.09
CA ARG A 47 -8.49 13.74 14.84
C ARG A 47 -9.15 14.47 13.68
N TYR A 48 -8.36 14.82 12.68
CA TYR A 48 -8.89 15.39 11.46
C TYR A 48 -9.51 14.29 10.61
N SER A 49 -10.77 14.47 10.22
CA SER A 49 -11.52 13.60 9.32
C SER A 49 -11.77 14.31 7.98
N ASN A 50 -12.41 13.62 7.04
CA ASN A 50 -12.79 14.21 5.75
C ASN A 50 -13.76 15.41 5.89
N PHE A 51 -14.46 15.53 7.02
CA PHE A 51 -15.40 16.62 7.31
C PHE A 51 -14.86 17.61 8.35
N GLY A 52 -13.56 17.57 8.63
CA GLY A 52 -12.90 18.41 9.63
C GLY A 52 -12.61 17.67 10.94
N TRP A 53 -12.31 18.43 11.99
CA TRP A 53 -11.98 17.88 13.31
C TRP A 53 -13.16 17.11 13.90
N SER A 54 -12.95 15.83 14.20
CA SER A 54 -13.91 14.95 14.82
C SER A 54 -13.30 14.32 16.08
N ASP A 55 -14.13 14.05 17.07
CA ASP A 55 -13.69 13.29 18.23
C ASP A 55 -13.27 11.86 17.84
N ILE A 56 -12.24 11.35 18.50
CA ILE A 56 -11.86 9.94 18.41
C ILE A 56 -12.98 9.12 19.09
N PRO A 57 -13.45 8.01 18.47
CA PRO A 57 -14.46 7.13 19.05
C PRO A 57 -14.11 6.64 20.46
N VAL A 58 -15.12 6.50 21.31
CA VAL A 58 -15.00 5.99 22.68
C VAL A 58 -14.39 4.60 22.68
N LEU A 59 -14.81 3.73 21.77
CA LEU A 59 -14.23 2.38 21.64
C LEU A 59 -12.71 2.42 21.44
N GLU A 60 -12.24 3.33 20.58
CA GLU A 60 -10.82 3.46 20.21
C GLU A 60 -9.99 4.03 21.37
N ILE A 61 -10.52 5.04 22.07
CA ILE A 61 -9.90 5.57 23.29
C ILE A 61 -9.83 4.50 24.39
N GLN A 62 -10.91 3.74 24.60
CA GLN A 62 -10.91 2.66 25.59
C GLN A 62 -9.96 1.52 25.23
N GLN A 63 -9.79 1.19 23.94
CA GLN A 63 -8.77 0.25 23.49
C GLN A 63 -7.35 0.74 23.77
N MET A 64 -7.07 2.05 23.61
CA MET A 64 -5.78 2.62 24.01
C MET A 64 -5.57 2.49 25.52
N MET A 65 -6.56 2.86 26.34
CA MET A 65 -6.48 2.74 27.80
C MET A 65 -6.27 1.28 28.25
N GLY A 66 -6.87 0.32 27.56
CA GLY A 66 -6.72 -1.12 27.83
C GLY A 66 -5.31 -1.67 27.62
N ARG A 67 -4.38 -0.88 27.06
CA ARG A 67 -2.95 -1.22 26.96
C ARG A 67 -2.16 -0.85 28.22
N ALA A 68 -2.77 -0.16 29.17
CA ALA A 68 -2.14 0.20 30.44
C ALA A 68 -2.06 -0.99 31.39
N GLY A 69 -0.88 -1.22 31.97
CA GLY A 69 -0.57 -2.32 32.87
C GLY A 69 0.00 -3.54 32.13
N ARG A 70 1.23 -3.94 32.47
CA ARG A 70 1.87 -5.15 31.95
C ARG A 70 1.55 -6.34 32.87
N PRO A 71 0.84 -7.39 32.39
CA PRO A 71 0.33 -8.47 33.26
C PRO A 71 1.38 -9.18 34.14
N LYS A 72 2.64 -9.24 33.70
CA LYS A 72 3.73 -9.88 34.46
C LYS A 72 4.47 -8.95 35.43
N TYR A 73 4.42 -7.63 35.22
CA TYR A 73 5.32 -6.68 35.89
C TYR A 73 4.58 -5.71 36.80
N ASP A 74 3.36 -5.32 36.44
CA ASP A 74 2.64 -4.24 37.11
C ASP A 74 1.43 -4.77 37.88
N LYS A 75 1.23 -4.30 39.12
CA LYS A 75 0.04 -4.59 39.92
C LYS A 75 -1.18 -3.77 39.49
N GLU A 76 -0.93 -2.64 38.84
CA GLU A 76 -1.92 -1.72 38.30
C GLU A 76 -1.39 -1.05 37.03
N GLY A 77 -2.28 -0.60 36.17
CA GLY A 77 -1.96 0.19 34.98
C GLY A 77 -2.55 1.58 35.08
N GLN A 78 -1.86 2.59 34.53
CA GLN A 78 -2.32 3.97 34.55
C GLN A 78 -2.65 4.47 33.13
N ALA A 79 -3.90 4.88 32.90
CA ALA A 79 -4.32 5.53 31.67
C ALA A 79 -4.66 7.00 31.93
N ILE A 80 -4.03 7.92 31.19
CA ILE A 80 -4.17 9.36 31.39
C ILE A 80 -4.63 10.00 30.08
N ILE A 81 -5.76 10.73 30.12
CA ILE A 81 -6.24 11.54 29.00
C ILE A 81 -5.85 13.01 29.26
N ILE A 82 -5.17 13.64 28.30
CA ILE A 82 -4.78 15.04 28.41
C ILE A 82 -5.89 15.93 27.85
N ALA A 83 -6.55 16.71 28.72
CA ALA A 83 -7.47 17.75 28.32
C ALA A 83 -6.69 19.00 27.85
N LYS A 84 -6.92 19.49 26.62
CA LYS A 84 -6.29 20.72 26.13
C LYS A 84 -7.25 21.90 26.12
N THR A 85 -8.37 21.74 25.41
CA THR A 85 -9.40 22.77 25.26
C THR A 85 -10.74 22.34 25.84
N GLU A 86 -10.93 21.03 25.99
CA GLU A 86 -12.07 20.36 26.59
C GLU A 86 -12.02 20.45 28.11
N LYS A 87 -13.19 20.43 28.75
CA LYS A 87 -13.26 20.32 30.22
C LYS A 87 -12.95 18.88 30.65
N PRO A 88 -12.09 18.66 31.66
CA PRO A 88 -11.77 17.32 32.16
C PRO A 88 -13.01 16.49 32.54
N GLU A 89 -14.04 17.12 33.09
CA GLU A 89 -15.28 16.47 33.51
C GLU A 89 -16.04 15.89 32.30
N ASP A 90 -16.03 16.61 31.17
CA ASP A 90 -16.70 16.17 29.94
C ASP A 90 -15.96 14.97 29.32
N LEU A 91 -14.63 15.00 29.32
CA LEU A 91 -13.81 13.87 28.85
C LEU A 91 -13.99 12.64 29.74
N MET A 92 -14.01 12.82 31.06
CA MET A 92 -14.26 11.75 32.03
C MET A 92 -15.64 11.12 31.81
N LYS A 93 -16.68 11.95 31.66
CA LYS A 93 -18.05 11.48 31.38
C LYS A 93 -18.14 10.72 30.06
N LYS A 94 -17.44 11.18 29.01
CA LYS A 94 -17.50 10.60 27.68
C LYS A 94 -16.67 9.32 27.53
N TYR A 95 -15.40 9.34 27.94
CA TYR A 95 -14.44 8.28 27.62
C TYR A 95 -14.27 7.25 28.75
N ILE A 96 -14.42 7.67 30.01
CA ILE A 96 -14.20 6.79 31.18
C ILE A 96 -15.54 6.20 31.64
N PHE A 97 -16.54 7.03 31.88
CA PHE A 97 -17.87 6.57 32.31
C PHE A 97 -18.82 6.27 31.15
N GLY A 98 -18.48 6.72 29.93
CA GLY A 98 -19.28 6.48 28.74
C GLY A 98 -19.14 5.05 28.22
N LYS A 99 -20.18 4.59 27.53
CA LYS A 99 -20.14 3.30 26.84
C LYS A 99 -19.62 3.49 25.42
N PRO A 100 -18.90 2.52 24.85
CA PRO A 100 -18.55 2.50 23.44
C PRO A 100 -19.76 2.73 22.54
N GLU A 101 -19.53 3.37 21.40
CA GLU A 101 -20.54 3.57 20.37
C GLU A 101 -21.08 2.22 19.88
N LYS A 102 -22.35 2.20 19.49
CA LYS A 102 -22.92 1.04 18.80
C LYS A 102 -22.23 0.89 17.43
N LEU A 103 -21.91 -0.35 17.07
CA LEU A 103 -21.42 -0.67 15.74
C LEU A 103 -22.59 -0.60 14.75
N PHE A 104 -22.36 -0.01 13.58
CA PHE A 104 -23.32 0.02 12.48
C PHE A 104 -22.70 -0.65 11.25
N SER A 105 -23.52 -1.41 10.52
CA SER A 105 -23.09 -2.03 9.27
C SER A 105 -22.68 -0.97 8.25
N MET A 106 -21.50 -1.15 7.66
CA MET A 106 -20.96 -0.31 6.58
C MET A 106 -21.22 -0.88 5.19
N LEU A 107 -22.08 -1.91 5.07
CA LEU A 107 -22.39 -2.59 3.80
C LEU A 107 -22.91 -1.64 2.72
N SER A 108 -23.50 -0.50 3.10
CA SER A 108 -23.98 0.52 2.16
C SER A 108 -22.87 1.39 1.54
N ASN A 109 -21.60 1.19 1.91
CA ASN A 109 -20.46 1.82 1.25
C ASN A 109 -20.36 1.27 -0.18
N GLU A 110 -20.51 2.15 -1.16
CA GLU A 110 -20.70 1.76 -2.55
C GLU A 110 -19.50 1.01 -3.14
N ALA A 111 -18.27 1.43 -2.84
CA ALA A 111 -17.07 0.78 -3.37
C ALA A 111 -16.99 -0.70 -2.92
N SER A 112 -17.07 -0.92 -1.60
CA SER A 112 -17.10 -2.27 -1.04
C SER A 112 -18.33 -3.06 -1.53
N PHE A 113 -19.49 -2.42 -1.65
CA PHE A 113 -20.71 -3.09 -2.04
C PHE A 113 -20.68 -3.55 -3.50
N ARG A 114 -20.11 -2.76 -4.41
CA ARG A 114 -19.97 -3.09 -5.84
C ARG A 114 -19.19 -4.38 -6.04
N SER A 115 -18.04 -4.52 -5.38
CA SER A 115 -17.21 -5.74 -5.45
C SER A 115 -17.93 -6.95 -4.87
N GLN A 116 -18.69 -6.77 -3.78
CA GLN A 116 -19.44 -7.86 -3.16
C GLN A 116 -20.61 -8.34 -4.04
N VAL A 117 -21.35 -7.43 -4.67
CA VAL A 117 -22.43 -7.80 -5.60
C VAL A 117 -21.87 -8.59 -6.78
N LEU A 118 -20.77 -8.15 -7.39
CA LEU A 118 -20.12 -8.91 -8.47
C LEU A 118 -19.68 -10.30 -7.98
N ALA A 119 -19.02 -10.37 -6.81
CA ALA A 119 -18.58 -11.64 -6.24
C ALA A 119 -19.74 -12.61 -5.94
N LEU A 120 -20.89 -12.10 -5.47
CA LEU A 120 -22.09 -12.90 -5.25
C LEU A 120 -22.59 -13.56 -6.54
N ILE A 121 -22.57 -12.82 -7.65
CA ILE A 121 -22.99 -13.31 -8.96
C ILE A 121 -21.95 -14.30 -9.52
N THR A 122 -20.65 -13.99 -9.45
CA THR A 122 -19.60 -14.79 -10.08
C THR A 122 -19.21 -16.04 -9.29
N ASN A 123 -19.09 -15.94 -7.96
CA ASN A 123 -18.46 -16.98 -7.12
C ASN A 123 -19.47 -17.71 -6.23
N PHE A 124 -20.60 -17.07 -5.90
CA PHE A 124 -21.59 -17.63 -4.97
C PHE A 124 -22.92 -18.01 -5.64
N GLY A 125 -23.00 -17.87 -6.97
CA GLY A 125 -24.10 -18.38 -7.77
C GLY A 125 -25.44 -17.68 -7.53
N VAL A 126 -25.42 -16.40 -7.16
CA VAL A 126 -26.63 -15.56 -7.12
C VAL A 126 -27.08 -15.29 -8.55
N LYS A 127 -28.25 -15.82 -8.93
CA LYS A 127 -28.69 -15.86 -10.34
C LYS A 127 -29.64 -14.74 -10.74
N ASN A 128 -30.26 -14.03 -9.80
CA ASN A 128 -31.25 -13.00 -10.13
C ASN A 128 -31.40 -12.03 -8.97
N PHE A 129 -32.15 -10.95 -9.20
CA PHE A 129 -32.40 -9.93 -8.17
C PHE A 129 -33.06 -10.48 -6.92
N LYS A 130 -33.96 -11.45 -7.04
CA LYS A 130 -34.65 -12.05 -5.90
C LYS A 130 -33.68 -12.78 -4.97
N GLU A 131 -32.76 -13.56 -5.54
CA GLU A 131 -31.71 -14.23 -4.78
C GLU A 131 -30.73 -13.23 -4.14
N LEU A 132 -30.37 -12.17 -4.86
CA LEU A 132 -29.53 -11.09 -4.34
C LEU A 132 -30.18 -10.44 -3.11
N VAL A 133 -31.45 -10.05 -3.20
CA VAL A 133 -32.20 -9.48 -2.07
C VAL A 133 -32.30 -10.50 -0.92
N GLY A 134 -32.59 -11.76 -1.22
CA GLY A 134 -32.64 -12.82 -0.21
C GLY A 134 -31.30 -13.05 0.53
N PHE A 135 -30.18 -12.74 -0.11
CA PHE A 135 -28.88 -12.67 0.58
C PHE A 135 -28.77 -11.43 1.47
N LEU A 136 -29.16 -10.26 0.97
CA LEU A 136 -29.10 -8.99 1.73
C LEU A 136 -29.93 -9.03 3.01
N GLU A 137 -31.07 -9.73 3.02
CA GLU A 137 -31.91 -9.95 4.20
C GLU A 137 -31.20 -10.71 5.34
N LYS A 138 -30.14 -11.46 5.03
CA LYS A 138 -29.37 -12.23 6.02
C LYS A 138 -28.17 -11.46 6.56
N THR A 139 -27.96 -10.22 6.14
CA THR A 139 -26.80 -9.41 6.53
C THR A 139 -27.02 -8.67 7.85
N PHE A 140 -25.92 -8.28 8.50
CA PHE A 140 -25.97 -7.42 9.69
C PHE A 140 -26.66 -6.08 9.40
N TYR A 141 -26.56 -5.56 8.16
CA TYR A 141 -27.27 -4.35 7.73
C TYR A 141 -28.78 -4.50 7.90
N TYR A 142 -29.34 -5.58 7.36
CA TYR A 142 -30.77 -5.85 7.49
C TYR A 142 -31.16 -6.15 8.93
N HIS A 143 -30.34 -6.93 9.65
CA HIS A 143 -30.59 -7.24 11.05
C HIS A 143 -30.79 -5.96 11.90
N GLN A 144 -29.99 -4.91 11.63
CA GLN A 144 -30.07 -3.63 12.37
C GLN A 144 -31.21 -2.72 11.92
N ARG A 145 -31.51 -2.64 10.62
CA ARG A 145 -32.46 -1.67 10.07
C ARG A 145 -33.86 -2.23 9.84
N LYS A 146 -33.97 -3.55 9.64
CA LYS A 146 -35.19 -4.25 9.19
C LYS A 146 -35.83 -3.62 7.94
N ASN A 147 -35.02 -2.92 7.13
CA ASN A 147 -35.43 -2.24 5.90
C ASN A 147 -34.27 -2.34 4.89
N LEU A 148 -34.58 -2.78 3.67
CA LEU A 148 -33.64 -2.88 2.54
C LEU A 148 -33.82 -1.83 1.46
N GLU A 149 -34.87 -1.00 1.48
CA GLU A 149 -35.25 -0.13 0.35
C GLU A 149 -34.06 0.64 -0.26
N ALA A 150 -33.28 1.33 0.59
CA ALA A 150 -32.09 2.05 0.16
C ALA A 150 -30.95 1.14 -0.35
N LEU A 151 -30.79 -0.05 0.22
CA LEU A 151 -29.72 -1.00 -0.18
C LEU A 151 -30.11 -1.79 -1.45
N GLU A 152 -31.39 -2.09 -1.62
CA GLU A 152 -31.95 -2.71 -2.82
C GLU A 152 -31.83 -1.76 -4.01
N GLY A 153 -32.16 -0.46 -3.84
CA GLY A 153 -31.92 0.56 -4.86
C GLY A 153 -30.47 0.58 -5.32
N LYS A 154 -29.53 0.65 -4.36
CA LYS A 154 -28.09 0.57 -4.66
C LYS A 154 -27.69 -0.74 -5.35
N ALA A 155 -28.26 -1.87 -4.94
CA ALA A 155 -27.97 -3.16 -5.56
C ALA A 155 -28.43 -3.19 -7.02
N LYS A 156 -29.58 -2.58 -7.34
CA LYS A 156 -30.07 -2.40 -8.71
C LYS A 156 -29.12 -1.53 -9.52
N ASP A 157 -28.74 -0.37 -9.00
CA ASP A 157 -27.79 0.53 -9.68
C ASP A 157 -26.45 -0.15 -9.97
N ILE A 158 -25.95 -0.95 -9.02
CA ILE A 158 -24.74 -1.74 -9.20
C ILE A 158 -24.93 -2.81 -10.28
N VAL A 159 -26.03 -3.56 -10.27
CA VAL A 159 -26.27 -4.58 -11.31
C VAL A 159 -26.38 -3.94 -12.69
N TYR A 160 -27.04 -2.78 -12.82
CA TYR A 160 -27.07 -2.03 -14.08
C TYR A 160 -25.66 -1.59 -14.50
N PHE A 161 -24.86 -1.05 -13.58
CA PHE A 161 -23.46 -0.75 -13.86
C PHE A 161 -22.68 -1.99 -14.35
N LEU A 162 -22.88 -3.16 -13.73
CA LEU A 162 -22.19 -4.39 -14.13
C LEU A 162 -22.63 -4.87 -15.53
N LEU A 163 -23.90 -4.69 -15.89
CA LEU A 163 -24.44 -5.01 -17.21
C LEU A 163 -23.90 -4.07 -18.29
N GLU A 164 -24.03 -2.76 -18.08
CA GLU A 164 -23.60 -1.72 -19.02
C GLU A 164 -22.11 -1.80 -19.36
N ASN A 165 -21.30 -2.34 -18.44
CA ASN A 165 -19.85 -2.43 -18.59
C ASN A 165 -19.36 -3.87 -18.89
N GLU A 166 -20.27 -4.79 -19.22
CA GLU A 166 -19.98 -6.18 -19.65
C GLU A 166 -19.24 -7.02 -18.59
N PHE A 167 -19.52 -6.79 -17.31
CA PHE A 167 -19.09 -7.71 -16.24
C PHE A 167 -19.99 -8.94 -16.17
N ILE A 168 -21.28 -8.74 -16.43
CA ILE A 168 -22.33 -9.75 -16.44
C ILE A 168 -23.28 -9.48 -17.61
N ASP A 169 -24.12 -10.46 -17.94
CA ASP A 169 -25.22 -10.37 -18.90
C ASP A 169 -26.50 -10.97 -18.28
N ILE A 170 -27.64 -10.89 -18.97
CA ILE A 170 -28.91 -11.51 -18.58
C ILE A 170 -29.38 -12.48 -19.66
N ASP A 171 -29.70 -13.71 -19.25
CA ASP A 171 -30.25 -14.74 -20.14
C ASP A 171 -31.76 -14.54 -20.43
N LEU A 172 -32.31 -15.38 -21.31
CA LEU A 172 -33.74 -15.35 -21.66
C LEU A 172 -34.68 -15.66 -20.47
N ASN A 173 -34.16 -16.20 -19.37
CA ASN A 173 -34.89 -16.52 -18.15
C ASN A 173 -34.68 -15.47 -17.05
N GLU A 174 -34.18 -14.28 -17.40
CA GLU A 174 -33.85 -13.20 -16.48
C GLU A 174 -32.78 -13.57 -15.43
N GLN A 175 -31.89 -14.51 -15.77
CA GLN A 175 -30.78 -14.91 -14.90
C GLN A 175 -29.48 -14.20 -15.28
N PHE A 176 -28.76 -13.74 -14.26
CA PHE A 176 -27.42 -13.19 -14.39
C PHE A 176 -26.44 -14.25 -14.92
N ILE A 177 -25.76 -13.93 -16.00
CA ILE A 177 -24.64 -14.69 -16.54
C ILE A 177 -23.35 -13.90 -16.28
N PRO A 178 -22.41 -14.39 -15.47
CA PRO A 178 -21.13 -13.74 -15.31
C PRO A 178 -20.28 -13.87 -16.60
N LEU A 179 -19.74 -12.76 -17.09
CA LEU A 179 -18.88 -12.72 -18.28
C LEU A 179 -17.40 -12.90 -17.91
N PRO A 180 -16.52 -13.30 -18.85
CA PRO A 180 -15.10 -13.51 -18.56
C PRO A 180 -14.41 -12.31 -17.88
N PHE A 181 -14.77 -11.10 -18.30
CA PHE A 181 -14.25 -9.86 -17.71
C PHE A 181 -14.68 -9.68 -16.24
N GLY A 182 -15.94 -9.97 -15.92
CA GLY A 182 -16.45 -9.90 -14.55
C GLY A 182 -15.93 -11.02 -13.65
N ILE A 183 -15.84 -12.25 -14.16
CA ILE A 183 -15.21 -13.36 -13.44
C ILE A 183 -13.76 -12.99 -13.10
N ARG A 184 -12.99 -12.48 -14.08
CA ARG A 184 -11.59 -12.14 -13.85
C ARG A 184 -11.43 -10.97 -12.87
N THR A 185 -12.27 -9.95 -12.97
CA THR A 185 -12.30 -8.83 -12.02
C THR A 185 -12.53 -9.32 -10.58
N SER A 186 -13.49 -10.22 -10.38
CA SER A 186 -13.78 -10.80 -9.06
C SER A 186 -12.60 -11.63 -8.53
N GLN A 187 -11.97 -12.45 -9.37
CA GLN A 187 -10.80 -13.25 -9.00
C GLN A 187 -9.58 -12.40 -8.61
N LEU A 188 -9.45 -11.22 -9.21
CA LEU A 188 -8.39 -10.25 -8.90
C LEU A 188 -8.68 -9.44 -7.63
N TYR A 189 -9.88 -9.60 -7.05
CA TYR A 189 -10.35 -8.87 -5.86
C TYR A 189 -10.43 -7.35 -6.07
N LEU A 190 -10.70 -6.95 -7.31
CA LEU A 190 -10.66 -5.57 -7.77
C LEU A 190 -12.04 -4.91 -7.66
N ASP A 191 -12.11 -3.61 -7.34
CA ASP A 191 -13.36 -2.86 -7.49
C ASP A 191 -13.77 -2.86 -8.98
N PRO A 192 -15.04 -3.19 -9.32
CA PRO A 192 -15.49 -3.16 -10.70
C PRO A 192 -15.32 -1.78 -11.38
N LEU A 193 -15.31 -0.67 -10.63
CA LEU A 193 -14.98 0.64 -11.18
C LEU A 193 -13.49 0.76 -11.57
N THR A 194 -12.59 0.11 -10.84
CA THR A 194 -11.18 0.03 -11.23
C THR A 194 -11.02 -0.77 -12.52
N ALA A 195 -11.64 -1.95 -12.62
CA ALA A 195 -11.64 -2.74 -13.84
C ALA A 195 -12.20 -1.97 -15.03
N LYS A 196 -13.31 -1.25 -14.82
CA LYS A 196 -13.93 -0.38 -15.82
C LYS A 196 -12.98 0.71 -16.30
N LYS A 197 -12.30 1.39 -15.37
CA LYS A 197 -11.25 2.37 -15.72
C LYS A 197 -10.09 1.77 -16.51
N PHE A 198 -9.67 0.55 -16.20
CA PHE A 198 -8.64 -0.14 -16.98
C PHE A 198 -9.13 -0.45 -18.40
N LYS A 199 -10.35 -0.99 -18.54
CA LYS A 199 -10.97 -1.27 -19.83
C LYS A 199 -11.09 -0.02 -20.70
N ASP A 200 -11.56 1.08 -20.13
CA ASP A 200 -11.67 2.39 -20.80
C ASP A 200 -10.31 2.94 -21.27
N ALA A 201 -9.20 2.49 -20.66
CA ALA A 201 -7.86 2.96 -20.96
C ALA A 201 -7.08 2.06 -21.94
N PHE A 202 -7.61 0.90 -22.35
CA PHE A 202 -6.88 -0.03 -23.22
C PHE A 202 -6.49 0.58 -24.57
N GLU A 203 -7.36 1.37 -25.20
CA GLU A 203 -7.03 2.04 -26.47
C GLU A 203 -5.86 3.02 -26.30
N LYS A 204 -5.92 3.90 -25.30
CA LYS A 204 -4.82 4.85 -24.99
C LYS A 204 -3.52 4.16 -24.61
N LEU A 205 -3.63 3.05 -23.88
CA LEU A 205 -2.49 2.21 -23.51
C LEU A 205 -1.80 1.62 -24.73
N GLU A 206 -2.57 1.24 -25.76
CA GLU A 206 -2.03 0.75 -27.02
C GLU A 206 -1.46 1.85 -27.91
N GLU A 207 -2.04 3.05 -27.89
CA GLU A 207 -1.55 4.20 -28.66
C GLU A 207 -0.26 4.77 -28.08
N ASN A 208 -0.17 4.88 -26.75
CA ASN A 208 0.96 5.48 -26.06
C ASN A 208 1.30 4.73 -24.75
N PRO A 209 1.89 3.54 -24.83
CA PRO A 209 2.33 2.80 -23.65
C PRO A 209 3.46 3.55 -22.94
N ASN A 210 3.15 4.15 -21.78
CA ASN A 210 4.12 4.94 -21.03
C ASN A 210 3.89 4.82 -19.51
N ALA A 211 4.97 4.91 -18.73
CA ALA A 211 4.92 4.67 -17.30
C ALA A 211 4.06 5.70 -16.54
N LEU A 212 4.16 6.98 -16.90
CA LEU A 212 3.47 8.06 -16.19
C LEU A 212 1.95 7.96 -16.34
N GLY A 213 1.46 7.77 -17.58
CA GLY A 213 0.04 7.59 -17.87
C GLY A 213 -0.55 6.37 -17.18
N ILE A 214 0.18 5.25 -17.16
CA ILE A 214 -0.24 4.04 -16.44
C ILE A 214 -0.29 4.30 -14.95
N PHE A 215 0.74 4.90 -14.35
CA PHE A 215 0.74 5.18 -12.91
C PHE A 215 -0.35 6.18 -12.51
N GLN A 216 -0.66 7.15 -13.38
CA GLN A 216 -1.77 8.07 -13.18
C GLN A 216 -3.12 7.36 -13.28
N LEU A 217 -3.27 6.43 -14.24
CA LEU A 217 -4.42 5.55 -14.33
C LEU A 217 -4.60 4.75 -13.04
N LEU A 218 -3.55 4.08 -12.53
CA LEU A 218 -3.60 3.32 -11.28
C LEU A 218 -4.01 4.22 -10.11
N ALA A 219 -3.37 5.39 -9.98
CA ALA A 219 -3.65 6.36 -8.91
C ALA A 219 -5.09 6.88 -8.94
N SER A 220 -5.74 6.88 -10.10
CA SER A 220 -7.14 7.30 -10.22
C SER A 220 -8.16 6.28 -9.71
N THR A 221 -7.74 5.03 -9.53
CA THR A 221 -8.62 3.93 -9.18
C THR A 221 -9.02 3.99 -7.70
N PRO A 222 -10.23 3.54 -7.31
CA PRO A 222 -10.63 3.47 -5.90
C PRO A 222 -9.76 2.50 -5.07
N ASP A 223 -9.09 1.55 -5.71
CA ASP A 223 -8.22 0.56 -5.06
C ASP A 223 -6.81 1.08 -4.75
N MET A 224 -6.44 2.24 -5.30
CA MET A 224 -5.15 2.86 -5.06
C MET A 224 -5.23 3.91 -3.96
N ALA A 225 -4.17 3.99 -3.16
CA ALA A 225 -4.03 5.06 -2.19
C ALA A 225 -3.27 6.23 -2.77
N SER A 226 -3.99 7.14 -3.40
CA SER A 226 -3.39 8.37 -3.93
C SER A 226 -2.89 9.28 -2.80
N LEU A 227 -1.75 9.91 -3.07
CA LEU A 227 -1.18 10.95 -2.22
C LEU A 227 -2.09 12.17 -2.22
N ARG A 228 -2.24 12.78 -1.04
CA ARG A 228 -2.94 14.05 -0.91
C ARG A 228 -2.03 15.19 -1.38
N ILE A 229 -2.63 16.14 -2.07
CA ILE A 229 -1.98 17.38 -2.45
C ILE A 229 -2.07 18.41 -1.30
N ARG A 230 -0.95 19.06 -0.98
CA ARG A 230 -0.89 20.19 -0.04
C ARG A 230 -0.95 21.48 -0.85
N ARG A 231 -1.51 22.54 -0.27
CA ARG A 231 -1.65 23.84 -0.97
C ARG A 231 -0.33 24.38 -1.54
N LYS A 232 0.78 24.19 -0.83
CA LYS A 232 2.10 24.70 -1.22
C LYS A 232 2.73 24.01 -2.45
N GLU A 233 2.26 22.81 -2.80
CA GLU A 233 2.79 22.00 -3.92
C GLU A 233 1.79 21.92 -5.08
N GLN A 234 0.64 22.58 -4.96
CA GLN A 234 -0.43 22.50 -5.95
C GLN A 234 -0.01 23.09 -7.30
N GLU A 235 0.68 24.23 -7.27
CA GLU A 235 1.20 24.92 -8.46
C GLU A 235 2.26 24.06 -9.16
N ASP A 236 3.28 23.59 -8.44
CA ASP A 236 4.34 22.72 -8.99
C ASP A 236 3.80 21.44 -9.65
N ILE A 237 2.79 20.80 -9.03
CA ILE A 237 2.20 19.57 -9.58
C ILE A 237 1.29 19.87 -10.78
N LEU A 238 0.64 21.03 -10.79
CA LEU A 238 -0.15 21.47 -11.94
C LEU A 238 0.74 21.79 -13.14
N ASP A 239 1.84 22.52 -12.93
CA ASP A 239 2.83 22.81 -13.97
C ASP A 239 3.40 21.52 -14.55
N TYR A 240 3.77 20.57 -13.67
CA TYR A 240 4.19 19.24 -14.09
C TYR A 240 3.11 18.49 -14.89
N ALA A 241 1.83 18.62 -14.52
CA ALA A 241 0.74 18.00 -15.25
C ALA A 241 0.58 18.59 -16.66
N TYR A 242 0.74 19.91 -16.82
CA TYR A 242 0.73 20.58 -18.13
C TYR A 242 1.93 20.17 -18.99
N GLU A 243 3.14 20.12 -18.42
CA GLU A 243 4.33 19.67 -19.12
C GLU A 243 4.21 18.23 -19.62
N MET A 244 3.52 17.38 -18.85
CA MET A 244 3.39 15.95 -19.12
C MET A 244 2.06 15.56 -19.76
N GLU A 245 1.23 16.51 -20.19
CA GLU A 245 -0.14 16.27 -20.65
C GLU A 245 -0.21 15.17 -21.73
N GLY A 246 0.74 15.16 -22.68
CA GLY A 246 0.82 14.16 -23.75
C GLY A 246 1.10 12.71 -23.30
N TYR A 247 1.53 12.52 -22.05
CA TYR A 247 1.77 11.20 -21.46
C TYR A 247 0.62 10.72 -20.55
N LEU A 248 -0.28 11.62 -20.13
CA LEU A 248 -1.37 11.30 -19.21
C LEU A 248 -2.53 10.59 -19.92
N TYR A 249 -3.20 9.67 -19.23
CA TYR A 249 -4.37 8.97 -19.78
C TYR A 249 -5.69 9.67 -19.46
N GLN A 250 -5.71 10.59 -18.50
CA GLN A 250 -6.85 11.47 -18.24
C GLN A 250 -6.45 12.93 -18.46
N SER A 251 -7.37 13.71 -19.01
CA SER A 251 -7.21 15.15 -19.20
C SER A 251 -7.22 15.90 -17.87
N ILE A 252 -6.52 17.02 -17.82
CA ILE A 252 -6.55 17.95 -16.68
C ILE A 252 -7.99 18.48 -16.51
N PRO A 253 -8.61 18.34 -15.32
CA PRO A 253 -9.95 18.86 -15.07
C PRO A 253 -10.01 20.38 -15.25
N TYR A 254 -11.07 20.87 -15.90
CA TYR A 254 -11.23 22.29 -16.20
C TYR A 254 -11.61 23.14 -14.98
N TRP A 255 -12.37 22.58 -14.05
CA TRP A 255 -12.86 23.29 -12.86
C TRP A 255 -11.99 22.95 -11.65
N GLU A 256 -11.54 23.96 -10.91
CA GLU A 256 -10.83 23.82 -9.64
C GLU A 256 -11.77 23.40 -8.50
N ASP A 257 -12.35 22.20 -8.64
CA ASP A 257 -13.18 21.56 -7.64
C ASP A 257 -12.45 20.38 -6.96
N TYR A 258 -13.16 19.61 -6.15
CA TYR A 258 -12.61 18.42 -5.52
C TYR A 258 -12.01 17.40 -6.50
N LYS A 259 -12.52 17.30 -7.74
CA LYS A 259 -11.98 16.40 -8.75
C LYS A 259 -10.62 16.88 -9.24
N PHE A 260 -10.43 18.19 -9.33
CA PHE A 260 -9.13 18.78 -9.66
C PHE A 260 -8.08 18.49 -8.59
N GLU A 261 -8.40 18.72 -7.31
CA GLU A 261 -7.48 18.37 -6.20
C GLU A 261 -7.15 16.86 -6.21
N LYS A 262 -8.15 16.01 -6.46
CA LYS A 262 -7.96 14.57 -6.58
C LYS A 262 -7.02 14.24 -7.75
N PHE A 263 -7.25 14.82 -8.93
CA PHE A 263 -6.41 14.62 -10.10
C PHE A 263 -4.94 15.01 -9.84
N LEU A 264 -4.69 16.13 -9.15
CA LEU A 264 -3.32 16.50 -8.79
C LEU A 264 -2.69 15.48 -7.82
N GLY A 265 -3.47 14.94 -6.88
CA GLY A 265 -3.02 13.81 -6.06
C GLY A 265 -2.67 12.56 -6.88
N GLU A 266 -3.44 12.27 -7.93
CA GLU A 266 -3.17 11.17 -8.87
C GLU A 266 -1.85 11.39 -9.62
N VAL A 267 -1.61 12.60 -10.14
CA VAL A 267 -0.35 12.99 -10.81
C VAL A 267 0.83 12.95 -9.84
N LYS A 268 0.69 13.47 -8.62
CA LYS A 268 1.72 13.41 -7.57
C LYS A 268 2.12 11.96 -7.27
N THR A 269 1.13 11.06 -7.14
CA THR A 269 1.36 9.63 -6.91
C THR A 269 2.08 8.99 -8.10
N ALA A 270 1.67 9.33 -9.33
CA ALA A 270 2.29 8.83 -10.54
C ALA A 270 3.76 9.27 -10.66
N LYS A 271 4.05 10.54 -10.35
CA LYS A 271 5.41 11.07 -10.31
C LYS A 271 6.25 10.34 -9.26
N MET A 272 5.69 10.05 -8.08
CA MET A 272 6.41 9.30 -7.03
C MET A 272 6.80 7.90 -7.51
N LEU A 273 5.86 7.17 -8.13
CA LEU A 273 6.12 5.85 -8.73
C LEU A 273 7.16 5.94 -9.84
N LEU A 274 7.18 7.03 -10.61
CA LEU A 274 8.20 7.27 -11.64
C LEU A 274 9.60 7.47 -11.02
N ASP A 275 9.71 8.27 -9.97
CA ASP A 275 10.96 8.47 -9.23
C ASP A 275 11.47 7.15 -8.61
N TRP A 276 10.55 6.31 -8.11
CA TRP A 276 10.86 4.97 -7.62
C TRP A 276 11.49 4.07 -8.69
N ILE A 277 10.84 3.92 -9.86
CA ILE A 277 11.38 3.08 -10.94
C ILE A 277 12.60 3.68 -11.65
N ASN A 278 12.91 4.95 -11.38
CA ASN A 278 14.10 5.64 -11.88
C ASN A 278 15.26 5.66 -10.88
N GLU A 279 15.12 4.91 -9.79
CA GLU A 279 16.11 4.69 -8.74
C GLU A 279 16.44 5.93 -7.90
N VAL A 280 15.48 6.83 -7.72
CA VAL A 280 15.62 7.92 -6.73
C VAL A 280 15.72 7.32 -5.31
N PRO A 281 16.75 7.67 -4.50
CA PRO A 281 16.92 7.09 -3.17
C PRO A 281 15.70 7.26 -2.27
N ASP A 282 15.39 6.25 -1.46
CA ASP A 282 14.20 6.21 -0.59
C ASP A 282 14.06 7.50 0.24
N VAL A 283 15.15 7.93 0.89
CA VAL A 283 15.20 9.17 1.69
C VAL A 283 14.72 10.39 0.90
N ARG A 284 15.15 10.54 -0.35
CA ARG A 284 14.70 11.65 -1.19
C ARG A 284 13.23 11.53 -1.57
N ILE A 285 12.73 10.32 -1.80
CA ILE A 285 11.30 10.10 -2.09
C ILE A 285 10.47 10.50 -0.86
N LEU A 286 10.85 10.03 0.33
CA LEU A 286 10.15 10.35 1.58
C LEU A 286 10.11 11.87 1.83
N GLU A 287 11.24 12.55 1.64
CA GLU A 287 11.35 14.00 1.79
C GLU A 287 10.55 14.78 0.72
N THR A 288 10.68 14.40 -0.56
CA THR A 288 10.07 15.13 -1.68
C THR A 288 8.55 15.03 -1.64
N TYR A 289 8.02 13.85 -1.33
CA TYR A 289 6.58 13.58 -1.35
C TYR A 289 5.92 13.77 0.00
N ASP A 290 6.72 13.99 1.05
CA ASP A 290 6.28 14.26 2.42
C ASP A 290 5.42 13.11 2.96
N ILE A 291 6.00 11.91 2.87
CA ILE A 291 5.41 10.62 3.24
C ILE A 291 6.37 9.81 4.11
N ASP A 292 5.82 8.89 4.89
CA ASP A 292 6.62 7.95 5.69
C ASP A 292 6.91 6.65 4.93
N THR A 293 7.86 5.88 5.45
CA THR A 293 8.27 4.59 4.88
C THR A 293 7.10 3.62 4.72
N GLY A 294 6.15 3.61 5.67
CA GLY A 294 4.96 2.76 5.59
C GLY A 294 4.03 3.12 4.44
N ASP A 295 3.85 4.41 4.17
CA ASP A 295 3.04 4.87 3.03
C ASP A 295 3.70 4.51 1.70
N LEU A 296 5.01 4.69 1.59
CA LEU A 296 5.76 4.31 0.40
C LEU A 296 5.56 2.81 0.09
N TYR A 297 5.82 1.92 1.05
CA TYR A 297 5.69 0.48 0.81
C TYR A 297 4.25 0.05 0.50
N ARG A 298 3.27 0.65 1.16
CA ARG A 298 1.85 0.39 0.90
C ARG A 298 1.45 0.81 -0.52
N ILE A 299 1.91 1.97 -0.97
CA ILE A 299 1.67 2.46 -2.34
C ILE A 299 2.34 1.53 -3.36
N LEU A 300 3.56 1.07 -3.11
CA LEU A 300 4.28 0.16 -4.00
C LEU A 300 3.62 -1.22 -4.08
N GLU A 301 3.15 -1.76 -2.96
CA GLU A 301 2.43 -3.04 -2.91
C GLU A 301 1.11 -2.96 -3.70
N LEU A 302 0.33 -1.90 -3.48
CA LEU A 302 -0.89 -1.66 -4.24
C LEU A 302 -0.58 -1.46 -5.73
N ALA A 303 0.47 -0.74 -6.08
CA ALA A 303 0.88 -0.53 -7.46
C ALA A 303 1.28 -1.85 -8.15
N ASP A 304 2.02 -2.77 -7.50
CA ASP A 304 2.35 -4.08 -8.08
C ASP A 304 1.09 -4.93 -8.33
N TRP A 305 0.17 -4.97 -7.35
CA TRP A 305 -1.09 -5.70 -7.49
C TRP A 305 -1.99 -5.11 -8.59
N LEU A 306 -2.09 -3.78 -8.66
CA LEU A 306 -2.88 -3.11 -9.69
C LEU A 306 -2.26 -3.24 -11.08
N MET A 307 -0.92 -3.17 -11.20
CA MET A 307 -0.21 -3.49 -12.44
C MET A 307 -0.48 -4.92 -12.89
N TYR A 308 -0.42 -5.89 -11.97
CA TYR A 308 -0.79 -7.27 -12.27
C TYR A 308 -2.23 -7.37 -12.77
N SER A 309 -3.16 -6.73 -12.07
CA SER A 309 -4.58 -6.73 -12.41
C SER A 309 -4.84 -6.11 -13.78
N LEU A 310 -4.18 -5.00 -14.12
CA LEU A 310 -4.21 -4.36 -15.43
C LEU A 310 -3.75 -5.33 -16.52
N ILE A 311 -2.61 -6.00 -16.33
CA ILE A 311 -2.07 -7.00 -17.27
C ILE A 311 -3.06 -8.15 -17.48
N GLU A 312 -3.64 -8.67 -16.40
CA GLU A 312 -4.56 -9.80 -16.46
C GLU A 312 -5.90 -9.47 -17.12
N LEU A 313 -6.41 -8.26 -16.92
CA LEU A 313 -7.61 -7.80 -17.62
C LEU A 313 -7.32 -7.47 -19.09
N TYR A 314 -6.18 -6.86 -19.40
CA TYR A 314 -5.79 -6.55 -20.79
C TYR A 314 -5.61 -7.83 -21.63
N LYS A 315 -5.19 -8.94 -21.02
CA LYS A 315 -5.13 -10.26 -21.69
C LYS A 315 -6.47 -10.71 -22.27
N LEU A 316 -7.59 -10.20 -21.76
CA LEU A 316 -8.93 -10.56 -22.24
C LEU A 316 -9.38 -9.74 -23.46
N SER A 317 -8.70 -8.64 -23.81
CA SER A 317 -9.12 -7.71 -24.87
C SER A 317 -8.32 -7.84 -26.17
N SER A 318 -7.90 -9.05 -26.54
CA SER A 318 -7.04 -9.30 -27.72
C SER A 318 -5.74 -8.48 -27.70
N PRO A 319 -4.86 -8.69 -26.71
CA PRO A 319 -3.76 -7.79 -26.39
C PRO A 319 -2.68 -7.73 -27.48
N LYS A 320 -2.12 -6.54 -27.71
CA LYS A 320 -0.87 -6.37 -28.46
C LYS A 320 0.31 -6.88 -27.64
N ARG A 321 1.11 -7.78 -28.24
CA ARG A 321 2.27 -8.41 -27.57
C ARG A 321 3.27 -7.40 -27.04
N GLU A 322 3.57 -6.35 -27.81
CA GLU A 322 4.53 -5.31 -27.43
C GLU A 322 4.09 -4.55 -26.17
N VAL A 323 2.79 -4.26 -26.06
CA VAL A 323 2.18 -3.60 -24.90
C VAL A 323 2.22 -4.52 -23.69
N LEU A 324 1.90 -5.81 -23.85
CA LEU A 324 2.02 -6.78 -22.77
C LEU A 324 3.46 -6.90 -22.27
N ASP A 325 4.43 -7.00 -23.17
CA ASP A 325 5.85 -7.11 -22.82
C ASP A 325 6.30 -5.84 -22.08
N PHE A 326 5.87 -4.66 -22.53
CA PHE A 326 6.09 -3.39 -21.83
C PHE A 326 5.49 -3.38 -20.41
N LEU A 327 4.22 -3.76 -20.25
CA LEU A 327 3.55 -3.81 -18.94
C LEU A 327 4.24 -4.78 -17.98
N ASN A 328 4.65 -5.97 -18.47
CA ASN A 328 5.35 -6.95 -17.66
C ASN A 328 6.71 -6.40 -17.18
N ARG A 329 7.48 -5.75 -18.06
CA ARG A 329 8.73 -5.09 -17.67
C ARG A 329 8.48 -3.95 -16.68
N LEU A 330 7.49 -3.10 -16.94
CA LEU A 330 7.13 -1.99 -16.05
C LEU A 330 6.72 -2.49 -14.66
N ARG A 331 5.94 -3.58 -14.57
CA ARG A 331 5.58 -4.19 -13.29
C ARG A 331 6.81 -4.65 -12.51
N LEU A 332 7.77 -5.31 -13.16
CA LEU A 332 9.02 -5.73 -12.49
C LEU A 332 9.82 -4.52 -12.00
N ARG A 333 9.84 -3.42 -12.78
CA ARG A 333 10.48 -2.17 -12.37
C ARG A 333 9.80 -1.56 -11.15
N VAL A 334 8.46 -1.59 -11.06
CA VAL A 334 7.71 -1.19 -9.86
C VAL A 334 8.04 -2.09 -8.68
N LYS A 335 8.04 -3.40 -8.86
CA LYS A 335 8.33 -4.36 -7.79
C LYS A 335 9.71 -4.17 -7.18
N TYR A 336 10.72 -3.91 -8.00
CA TYR A 336 12.11 -3.83 -7.54
C TYR A 336 12.64 -2.40 -7.35
N GLY A 337 11.98 -1.38 -7.88
CA GLY A 337 12.43 0.02 -7.81
C GLY A 337 13.68 0.28 -8.62
N VAL A 338 13.69 -0.22 -9.86
CA VAL A 338 14.87 -0.17 -10.74
C VAL A 338 14.53 0.24 -12.17
N ARG A 339 15.55 0.76 -12.86
CA ARG A 339 15.53 0.91 -14.31
C ARG A 339 15.63 -0.46 -15.00
N GLU A 340 15.26 -0.49 -16.27
CA GLU A 340 15.08 -1.73 -17.04
C GLU A 340 16.36 -2.56 -17.12
N GLU A 341 17.53 -1.91 -17.22
CA GLU A 341 18.82 -2.59 -17.32
C GLU A 341 19.22 -3.40 -16.07
N LEU A 342 18.55 -3.19 -14.94
CA LEU A 342 18.83 -3.92 -13.70
C LEU A 342 17.89 -5.10 -13.46
N LEU A 343 16.84 -5.27 -14.29
CA LEU A 343 15.81 -6.28 -14.06
C LEU A 343 16.40 -7.69 -13.93
N GLU A 344 17.37 -8.01 -14.78
CA GLU A 344 18.07 -9.30 -14.76
C GLU A 344 18.77 -9.52 -13.42
N LEU A 345 19.51 -8.53 -12.92
CA LEU A 345 20.25 -8.61 -11.66
C LEU A 345 19.32 -8.69 -10.44
N THR A 346 18.18 -8.01 -10.46
CA THR A 346 17.21 -8.04 -9.36
C THR A 346 16.47 -9.37 -9.21
N SER A 347 16.59 -10.28 -10.18
CA SER A 347 16.09 -11.65 -10.04
C SER A 347 16.91 -12.50 -9.05
N LEU A 348 18.14 -12.08 -8.75
CA LEU A 348 19.04 -12.79 -7.87
C LEU A 348 18.63 -12.66 -6.39
N PRO A 349 18.83 -13.73 -5.59
CA PRO A 349 18.49 -13.70 -4.17
C PRO A 349 19.31 -12.63 -3.45
N MET A 350 18.65 -11.89 -2.56
CA MET A 350 19.25 -10.82 -1.76
C MET A 350 19.80 -9.63 -2.57
N ILE A 351 19.50 -9.53 -3.87
CA ILE A 351 19.89 -8.38 -4.71
C ILE A 351 18.69 -7.44 -4.87
N GLY A 352 18.61 -6.46 -3.98
CA GLY A 352 17.68 -5.32 -4.12
C GLY A 352 18.27 -4.18 -4.95
N ARG A 353 17.47 -3.12 -5.19
CA ARG A 353 17.84 -1.95 -6.03
C ARG A 353 19.26 -1.42 -5.86
N LYS A 354 19.69 -1.16 -4.62
CA LYS A 354 21.02 -0.59 -4.32
C LYS A 354 22.16 -1.52 -4.75
N ARG A 355 22.02 -2.82 -4.47
CA ARG A 355 23.02 -3.84 -4.82
C ARG A 355 23.05 -4.11 -6.32
N ALA A 356 21.89 -4.16 -6.97
CA ALA A 356 21.79 -4.30 -8.42
C ALA A 356 22.52 -3.16 -9.14
N ARG A 357 22.30 -1.91 -8.70
CA ARG A 357 23.00 -0.75 -9.26
C ARG A 357 24.50 -0.78 -8.99
N ALA A 358 24.92 -1.17 -7.78
CA ALA A 358 26.35 -1.30 -7.45
C ALA A 358 27.05 -2.35 -8.33
N LEU A 359 26.42 -3.51 -8.55
CA LEU A 359 26.92 -4.56 -9.45
C LEU A 359 27.03 -4.05 -10.88
N TYR A 360 25.97 -3.41 -11.39
CA TYR A 360 25.94 -2.87 -12.76
C TYR A 360 27.01 -1.82 -12.99
N ASN A 361 27.20 -0.90 -12.03
CA ASN A 361 28.24 0.14 -12.10
C ASN A 361 29.66 -0.45 -12.00
N ALA A 362 29.83 -1.58 -11.32
CA ALA A 362 31.09 -2.32 -11.27
C ALA A 362 31.36 -3.17 -12.53
N GLY A 363 30.45 -3.16 -13.51
CA GLY A 363 30.60 -3.85 -14.79
C GLY A 363 29.90 -5.21 -14.88
N PHE A 364 29.26 -5.68 -13.81
CA PHE A 364 28.48 -6.92 -13.81
C PHE A 364 27.04 -6.60 -14.22
N LYS A 365 26.74 -6.67 -15.51
CA LYS A 365 25.48 -6.20 -16.08
C LYS A 365 24.44 -7.31 -16.25
N SER A 366 24.89 -8.55 -16.28
CA SER A 366 24.06 -9.75 -16.45
C SER A 366 24.34 -10.78 -15.37
N VAL A 367 23.45 -11.77 -15.26
CA VAL A 367 23.67 -12.96 -14.45
C VAL A 367 24.90 -13.73 -14.94
N GLU A 368 25.12 -13.75 -16.25
CA GLU A 368 26.29 -14.40 -16.85
C GLU A 368 27.61 -13.76 -16.41
N ASP A 369 27.65 -12.42 -16.29
CA ASP A 369 28.83 -11.70 -15.78
C ASP A 369 29.14 -12.12 -14.34
N ILE A 370 28.11 -12.32 -13.51
CA ILE A 370 28.27 -12.72 -12.10
C ILE A 370 28.80 -14.15 -12.01
N ILE A 371 28.29 -15.07 -12.83
CA ILE A 371 28.73 -16.48 -12.85
C ILE A 371 30.21 -16.58 -13.29
N LYS A 372 30.63 -15.76 -14.26
CA LYS A 372 32.00 -15.75 -14.79
C LYS A 372 32.99 -15.01 -13.90
N ALA A 373 32.52 -14.08 -13.07
CA ALA A 373 33.36 -13.26 -12.21
C ALA A 373 34.06 -14.08 -11.12
N LYS A 374 35.25 -13.64 -10.70
CA LYS A 374 35.90 -14.23 -9.53
C LYS A 374 35.16 -13.77 -8.27
N PRO A 375 34.94 -14.64 -7.26
CA PRO A 375 34.32 -14.25 -6.00
C PRO A 375 34.99 -13.03 -5.34
N SER A 376 36.32 -12.91 -5.47
CA SER A 376 37.10 -11.78 -4.95
C SER A 376 36.80 -10.44 -5.64
N GLU A 377 36.28 -10.45 -6.87
CA GLU A 377 35.89 -9.24 -7.61
C GLU A 377 34.51 -8.79 -7.17
N LEU A 378 33.57 -9.73 -7.02
CA LEU A 378 32.22 -9.47 -6.52
C LEU A 378 32.23 -8.94 -5.07
N LEU A 379 33.14 -9.44 -4.22
CA LEU A 379 33.29 -8.95 -2.84
C LEU A 379 33.85 -7.52 -2.72
N LYS A 380 34.37 -6.93 -3.81
CA LYS A 380 34.79 -5.52 -3.84
C LYS A 380 33.59 -4.59 -4.06
N VAL A 381 32.48 -5.10 -4.58
CA VAL A 381 31.28 -4.31 -4.85
C VAL A 381 30.62 -3.93 -3.52
N GLU A 382 30.30 -2.65 -3.39
CA GLU A 382 29.66 -2.13 -2.18
C GLU A 382 28.33 -2.84 -1.92
N GLY A 383 28.10 -3.25 -0.67
CA GLY A 383 26.89 -3.96 -0.26
C GLY A 383 26.85 -5.45 -0.61
N ILE A 384 27.87 -6.00 -1.29
CA ILE A 384 28.02 -7.44 -1.56
C ILE A 384 28.97 -8.06 -0.53
N GLY A 385 28.41 -8.82 0.40
CA GLY A 385 29.16 -9.56 1.43
C GLY A 385 29.21 -11.07 1.13
N ALA A 386 30.04 -11.80 1.88
CA ALA A 386 30.24 -13.24 1.70
C ALA A 386 28.93 -14.04 1.80
N GLY A 387 28.10 -13.78 2.82
CA GLY A 387 26.81 -14.48 2.97
C GLY A 387 25.77 -14.17 1.89
N ILE A 388 25.87 -13.00 1.23
CA ILE A 388 25.02 -12.68 0.07
C ILE A 388 25.52 -13.48 -1.13
N LEU A 389 26.83 -13.47 -1.35
CA LEU A 389 27.46 -14.22 -2.43
C LEU A 389 27.15 -15.71 -2.33
N GLU A 390 27.19 -16.26 -1.11
CA GLU A 390 26.80 -17.65 -0.85
C GLU A 390 25.39 -17.95 -1.32
N LYS A 391 24.42 -17.11 -0.97
CA LYS A 391 23.03 -17.26 -1.42
C LYS A 391 22.89 -17.17 -2.94
N ILE A 392 23.66 -16.31 -3.60
CA ILE A 392 23.67 -16.20 -5.07
C ILE A 392 24.22 -17.49 -5.71
N TYR A 393 25.35 -18.00 -5.23
CA TYR A 393 25.97 -19.21 -5.78
C TYR A 393 25.13 -20.46 -5.49
N GLN A 394 24.51 -20.55 -4.31
CA GLN A 394 23.54 -21.59 -3.97
C GLN A 394 22.35 -21.61 -4.92
N HIS A 395 21.84 -20.43 -5.34
CA HIS A 395 20.76 -20.35 -6.32
C HIS A 395 21.14 -20.95 -7.68
N PHE A 396 22.43 -20.92 -8.06
CA PHE A 396 22.95 -21.57 -9.27
C PHE A 396 23.42 -23.01 -9.05
N GLY A 397 23.30 -23.56 -7.84
CA GLY A 397 23.78 -24.90 -7.51
C GLY A 397 25.31 -25.03 -7.53
N VAL A 398 26.04 -23.93 -7.35
CA VAL A 398 27.51 -23.91 -7.35
C VAL A 398 28.01 -23.72 -5.91
N GLU A 399 28.92 -24.57 -5.44
CA GLU A 399 29.58 -24.34 -4.15
C GLU A 399 30.56 -23.17 -4.26
N LEU A 400 30.47 -22.24 -3.30
CA LEU A 400 31.34 -21.08 -3.26
C LEU A 400 32.79 -21.56 -3.04
N PRO A 401 33.75 -21.23 -3.92
CA PRO A 401 35.15 -21.58 -3.71
C PRO A 401 35.60 -21.02 -2.36
N LYS A 402 36.31 -21.80 -1.53
CA LYS A 402 36.76 -21.35 -0.19
C LYS A 402 37.53 -20.02 -0.28
N VAL A 403 36.83 -18.90 -0.10
CA VAL A 403 37.44 -17.57 -0.04
C VAL A 403 37.94 -17.41 1.39
N ARG A 404 39.26 -17.31 1.57
CA ARG A 404 39.85 -16.90 2.85
C ARG A 404 39.33 -15.50 3.18
N GLU A 405 38.43 -15.40 4.15
CA GLU A 405 38.03 -14.11 4.70
C GLU A 405 39.27 -13.37 5.22
N LYS A 406 39.62 -12.25 4.59
CA LYS A 406 40.27 -11.20 5.36
C LYS A 406 39.17 -10.60 6.22
N LYS A 407 39.11 -11.00 7.49
CA LYS A 407 38.32 -10.29 8.51
C LYS A 407 38.52 -8.80 8.27
N LYS A 408 37.46 -8.07 7.92
CA LYS A 408 37.49 -6.62 8.02
C LYS A 408 37.93 -6.33 9.45
N ALA A 409 39.03 -5.58 9.61
CA ALA A 409 39.41 -5.07 10.92
C ALA A 409 38.14 -4.45 11.50
N ARG A 410 37.73 -4.92 12.69
CA ARG A 410 36.71 -4.23 13.46
C ARG A 410 37.16 -2.77 13.49
N ARG A 411 36.31 -1.84 13.06
CA ARG A 411 36.52 -0.44 13.43
C ARG A 411 36.63 -0.48 14.94
N GLY A 412 37.80 -0.11 15.47
CA GLY A 412 38.04 -0.13 16.90
C GLY A 412 36.89 0.62 17.56
N THR A 413 36.34 0.03 18.62
CA THR A 413 35.41 0.75 19.47
C THR A 413 36.14 1.96 20.06
N LEU A 414 35.41 2.98 20.49
CA LEU A 414 35.99 4.19 21.10
C LEU A 414 36.99 3.82 22.23
N ASP A 415 36.77 2.68 22.88
CA ASP A 415 37.62 2.11 23.94
C ASP A 415 38.99 1.63 23.49
N GLU A 416 39.18 1.25 22.22
CA GLU A 416 40.49 0.88 21.67
C GLU A 416 41.33 2.10 21.31
N PHE A 417 40.72 3.29 21.18
CA PHE A 417 41.43 4.55 20.90
C PHE A 417 41.86 5.30 22.17
N LEU A 418 41.22 5.01 23.31
CA LEU A 418 41.45 5.70 24.59
C LEU A 418 42.38 4.93 25.55
N LYS A 419 43.00 3.83 25.11
CA LYS A 419 44.16 3.20 25.76
C LYS A 419 45.45 3.60 25.07
#